data_AF-A0A138AWB6-F1
#
_entry.id   AF-A0A138AWB6-F1
#
_cell.length_a   1.000
_cell.length_b   1.000
_cell.length_c   1.000
_cell.angle_alpha   90.00
_cell.angle_beta   90.00
_cell.angle_gamma   90.00
#
_symmetry.space_group_name_H-M   'P 1'
#
loop_
_entity.id
_entity.type
_entity.pdbx_description
1 polymer ?
#
loop_
_entity_poly.entity_id
_entity_poly.type
_entity_poly.pdbx_seq_one_letter_code
_entity_poly.pdbx_strand_id
1 'polypeptide(L)'
;MTDEPTKADIAKLRECLNELRAVAGQLAGLTVPAVASTADSRATRIADAAYSKSQADFQQALAKAAPVLSEQADVIEKWLTTTEAIQSDTAKKSGQLGKDLKDIPTPSNKPTTPKTIAGGDVHPDGTVEL
;
A
#
# COMPACT_ATOMS: atom_id res chain seq x y z
N MET A 1 -8.09 -14.82 -7.49
CA MET A 1 -8.46 -13.49 -6.98
C MET A 1 -7.28 -13.01 -6.15
N THR A 2 -6.58 -11.98 -6.60
CA THR A 2 -5.65 -11.25 -5.73
C THR A 2 -6.51 -10.37 -4.85
N ASP A 3 -6.58 -10.68 -3.55
CA ASP A 3 -7.29 -9.85 -2.59
C ASP A 3 -6.70 -8.44 -2.63
N GLU A 4 -7.50 -7.47 -3.05
CA GLU A 4 -7.10 -6.07 -2.99
C GLU A 4 -6.94 -5.67 -1.51
N PRO A 5 -5.89 -4.92 -1.17
CA PRO A 5 -5.62 -4.52 0.21
C PRO A 5 -6.78 -3.68 0.75
N THR A 6 -7.33 -4.10 1.89
CA THR A 6 -8.39 -3.35 2.57
C THR A 6 -7.84 -2.07 3.20
N LYS A 7 -8.73 -1.17 3.62
CA LYS A 7 -8.33 0.02 4.40
C LYS A 7 -7.56 -0.33 5.68
N ALA A 8 -7.89 -1.46 6.32
CA ALA A 8 -7.19 -1.94 7.50
C ALA A 8 -5.77 -2.41 7.17
N ASP A 9 -5.57 -3.02 6.00
CA ASP A 9 -4.24 -3.45 5.55
C ASP A 9 -3.36 -2.25 5.23
N ILE A 10 -3.91 -1.21 4.60
CA ILE A 10 -3.21 0.05 4.35
C ILE A 10 -2.79 0.72 5.67
N ALA A 11 -3.66 0.72 6.68
CA ALA A 11 -3.33 1.28 8.00
C ALA A 11 -2.18 0.53 8.69
N LYS A 12 -2.19 -0.81 8.65
CA LYS A 12 -1.08 -1.63 9.18
C LYS A 12 0.23 -1.40 8.43
N LEU A 13 0.17 -1.24 7.10
CA LEU A 13 1.35 -0.94 6.29
C LEU A 13 1.90 0.46 6.57
N ARG A 14 1.03 1.44 6.87
CA ARG A 14 1.45 2.77 7.36
C ARG A 14 2.17 2.68 8.71
N GLU A 15 1.67 1.86 9.64
CA GLU A 15 2.35 1.62 10.93
C GLU A 15 3.73 0.99 10.73
N CYS A 16 3.80 -0.08 9.93
CA CYS A 16 5.06 -0.75 9.59
C CYS A 16 6.06 0.20 8.90
N LEU A 17 5.61 1.07 8.00
CA LEU A 17 6.44 2.10 7.37
C LEU A 17 7.03 3.07 8.41
N ASN A 18 6.23 3.52 9.38
CA ASN A 18 6.69 4.41 10.43
C ASN A 18 7.74 3.73 11.32
N GLU A 19 7.53 2.47 11.66
CA GLU A 19 8.51 1.65 12.41
C GLU A 19 9.81 1.49 11.62
N LEU A 20 9.74 1.20 10.32
CA LEU A 20 10.92 1.06 9.46
C LEU A 20 11.74 2.35 9.42
N ARG A 21 11.08 3.51 9.30
CA ARG A 21 11.73 4.83 9.34
C ARG A 21 12.36 5.12 10.69
N ALA A 22 11.67 4.77 11.78
CA ALA A 22 12.21 4.94 13.13
C ALA A 22 13.48 4.09 13.32
N VAL A 23 13.45 2.82 12.89
CA VAL A 23 14.61 1.92 12.95
C VAL A 23 15.75 2.43 12.07
N ALA A 24 15.46 2.87 10.84
CA ALA A 24 16.48 3.43 9.95
C ALA A 24 17.15 4.68 10.55
N GLY A 25 16.37 5.56 11.17
CA GLY A 25 16.88 6.74 11.88
C GLY A 25 17.72 6.40 13.11
N GLN A 26 17.29 5.43 13.92
CA GLN A 26 18.07 4.91 15.04
C GLN A 26 19.39 4.30 14.57
N LEU A 27 19.35 3.55 13.46
CA LEU A 27 20.54 2.92 12.88
C LEU A 27 21.53 3.98 12.38
N ALA A 28 21.05 5.03 11.73
CA ALA A 28 21.88 6.15 11.27
C ALA A 28 22.48 6.96 12.43
N GLY A 29 21.79 7.01 13.59
CA GLY A 29 22.26 7.69 14.79
C GLY A 29 23.21 6.87 15.67
N LEU A 30 23.38 5.57 15.40
CA LEU A 30 24.31 4.71 16.15
C LEU A 30 25.75 5.14 15.88
N THR A 31 26.43 5.59 16.94
CA THR A 31 27.87 5.86 16.91
C THR A 31 28.58 4.81 17.75
N VAL A 32 29.67 4.26 17.23
CA VAL A 32 30.56 3.41 18.02
C VAL A 32 31.59 4.32 18.67
N PRO A 33 31.65 4.40 20.01
CA PRO A 33 32.61 5.26 20.70
C PRO A 33 34.04 4.82 20.38
N ALA A 34 34.95 5.78 20.24
CA ALA A 34 36.37 5.50 20.09
C ALA A 34 36.94 4.87 21.36
N VAL A 35 37.94 3.99 21.21
CA VAL A 35 38.68 3.44 22.36
C VAL A 35 39.42 4.57 23.06
N ALA A 36 39.19 4.75 24.36
CA ALA A 36 40.05 5.56 25.19
C ALA A 36 41.39 4.80 25.36
N SER A 37 42.46 5.27 24.71
CA SER A 37 43.74 4.59 24.82
C SER A 37 44.39 4.89 26.18
N THR A 38 44.76 3.84 26.90
CA THR A 38 45.72 3.93 28.00
C THR A 38 46.90 3.05 27.62
N ALA A 39 48.02 3.68 27.27
CA ALA A 39 49.23 2.99 26.84
C ALA A 39 49.87 2.30 28.03
N ASP A 40 49.90 0.95 28.07
CA ASP A 40 50.95 0.28 28.85
C ASP A 40 51.28 -1.21 28.55
N SER A 41 50.70 -1.86 27.52
CA SER A 41 51.18 -3.21 27.17
C SER A 41 51.05 -3.58 25.69
N ARG A 42 51.84 -4.56 25.23
CA ARG A 42 51.75 -5.12 23.87
C ARG A 42 50.40 -5.82 23.64
N ALA A 43 49.82 -6.41 24.68
CA ALA A 43 48.48 -6.98 24.67
C ALA A 43 47.41 -5.88 24.48
N THR A 44 47.57 -4.73 25.13
CA THR A 44 46.71 -3.55 24.94
C THR A 44 46.74 -3.08 23.49
N ARG A 45 47.92 -2.99 22.86
CA ARG A 45 48.04 -2.60 21.44
C ARG A 45 47.35 -3.56 20.46
N ILE A 46 47.41 -4.87 20.70
CA ILE A 46 46.73 -5.86 19.84
C ILE A 46 45.21 -5.75 20.02
N ALA A 47 44.75 -5.59 21.26
CA ALA A 47 43.33 -5.39 21.57
C ALA A 47 42.80 -4.09 20.96
N ASP A 48 43.55 -2.98 21.06
CA ASP A 48 43.19 -1.68 20.46
C ASP A 48 43.07 -1.76 18.94
N ALA A 49 44.00 -2.46 18.28
CA ALA A 49 43.98 -2.67 16.83
C ALA A 49 42.79 -3.55 16.39
N ALA A 50 42.50 -4.62 17.13
CA ALA A 50 41.35 -5.49 16.86
C ALA A 50 40.02 -4.74 17.05
N TYR A 51 39.91 -3.93 18.11
CA TYR A 51 38.74 -3.10 18.35
C TYR A 51 38.57 -2.05 17.26
N SER A 52 39.64 -1.33 16.89
CA SER A 52 39.60 -0.32 15.83
C SER A 52 39.13 -0.91 14.50
N LYS A 53 39.60 -2.12 14.17
CA LYS A 53 39.12 -2.86 12.99
C LYS A 53 37.63 -3.21 13.09
N SER A 54 37.20 -3.77 14.22
CA SER A 54 35.79 -4.09 14.45
C SER A 54 34.89 -2.85 14.40
N GLN A 55 35.37 -1.70 14.88
CA GLN A 55 34.66 -0.43 14.81
C GLN A 55 34.51 0.03 13.36
N ALA A 56 35.56 -0.04 12.55
CA ALA A 56 35.51 0.29 11.13
C ALA A 56 34.55 -0.63 10.35
N ASP A 57 34.61 -1.95 10.61
CA ASP A 57 33.71 -2.93 9.98
C ASP A 57 32.25 -2.65 10.36
N PHE A 58 31.98 -2.32 11.62
CA PHE A 58 30.63 -1.96 12.08
C PHE A 58 30.12 -0.65 11.47
N GLN A 59 30.96 0.38 11.40
CA GLN A 59 30.61 1.64 10.73
C GLN A 59 30.31 1.42 9.25
N GLN A 60 31.08 0.57 8.56
CA GLN A 60 30.83 0.23 7.16
C GLN A 60 29.51 -0.54 6.99
N ALA A 61 29.18 -1.45 7.91
CA ALA A 61 27.91 -2.17 7.90
C ALA A 61 26.72 -1.22 8.13
N LEU A 62 26.83 -0.30 9.10
CA LEU A 62 25.82 0.74 9.36
C LEU A 62 25.60 1.62 8.12
N ALA A 63 26.69 2.09 7.50
CA ALA A 63 26.64 2.93 6.30
C ALA A 63 25.96 2.23 5.11
N LYS A 64 25.96 0.89 5.07
CA LYS A 64 25.26 0.12 4.03
C LYS A 64 23.81 -0.22 4.40
N ALA A 65 23.52 -0.48 5.66
CA ALA A 65 22.21 -0.93 6.10
C ALA A 65 21.18 0.21 6.20
N ALA A 66 21.58 1.37 6.74
CA ALA A 66 20.65 2.49 6.93
C ALA A 66 20.03 3.01 5.61
N PRO A 67 20.79 3.15 4.49
CA PRO A 67 20.21 3.57 3.22
C PRO A 67 19.20 2.58 2.66
N VAL A 68 19.47 1.27 2.76
CA VAL A 68 18.58 0.22 2.24
C VAL A 68 17.22 0.25 2.94
N LEU A 69 17.22 0.44 4.27
CA LEU A 69 15.97 0.56 5.03
C LEU A 69 15.19 1.82 4.65
N SER A 70 15.89 2.93 4.38
CA SER A 70 15.27 4.17 3.92
C SER A 70 14.67 4.02 2.51
N GLU A 71 15.40 3.40 1.58
CA GLU A 71 14.92 3.15 0.22
C GLU A 71 13.67 2.24 0.23
N GLN A 72 13.65 1.22 1.08
CA GLN A 72 12.48 0.35 1.25
C GLN A 72 11.29 1.13 1.82
N ALA A 73 11.50 2.01 2.80
CA ALA A 73 10.46 2.90 3.32
C ALA A 73 9.85 3.75 2.20
N ASP A 74 10.67 4.34 1.34
CA ASP A 74 10.20 5.23 0.28
C ASP A 74 9.40 4.50 -0.80
N VAL A 75 9.80 3.26 -1.14
CA VAL A 75 9.03 2.41 -2.05
C VAL A 75 7.66 2.07 -1.47
N ILE A 76 7.60 1.70 -0.19
CA ILE A 76 6.35 1.38 0.51
C ILE A 76 5.45 2.63 0.58
N GLU A 77 6.01 3.79 0.92
CA GLU A 77 5.25 5.05 0.98
C GLU A 77 4.66 5.43 -0.37
N LYS A 78 5.44 5.32 -1.44
CA LYS A 78 4.98 5.62 -2.80
C LYS A 78 3.84 4.70 -3.21
N TRP A 79 3.96 3.42 -2.90
CA TRP A 79 2.90 2.44 -3.18
C TRP A 79 1.63 2.75 -2.37
N LEU A 80 1.75 3.02 -1.07
CA LEU A 80 0.61 3.35 -0.21
C LEU A 80 -0.12 4.61 -0.70
N THR A 81 0.62 5.68 -1.00
CA THR A 81 0.06 6.94 -1.48
C THR A 81 -0.70 6.75 -2.80
N THR A 82 -0.16 5.94 -3.71
CA THR A 82 -0.80 5.64 -4.99
C THR A 82 -2.09 4.84 -4.77
N THR A 83 -2.05 3.83 -3.91
CA THR A 83 -3.22 2.99 -3.59
C THR A 83 -4.33 3.80 -2.92
N GLU A 84 -4.00 4.66 -1.96
CA GLU A 84 -4.95 5.57 -1.30
C GLU A 84 -5.65 6.49 -2.32
N ALA A 85 -4.89 7.04 -3.28
CA ALA A 85 -5.45 7.88 -4.34
C ALA A 85 -6.43 7.11 -5.23
N ILE A 86 -6.06 5.89 -5.67
CA ILE A 86 -6.93 5.03 -6.49
C ILE A 86 -8.22 4.69 -5.74
N GLN A 87 -8.13 4.32 -4.45
CA GLN A 87 -9.31 4.00 -3.64
C GLN A 87 -10.23 5.23 -3.46
N SER A 88 -9.66 6.41 -3.21
CA SER A 88 -10.41 7.66 -3.12
C SER A 88 -11.15 7.98 -4.42
N ASP A 89 -10.46 7.89 -5.57
CA ASP A 89 -11.06 8.21 -6.86
C ASP A 89 -12.12 7.19 -7.28
N THR A 90 -11.91 5.92 -6.94
CA THR A 90 -12.90 4.85 -7.15
C THR A 90 -14.16 5.09 -6.32
N ALA A 91 -14.01 5.46 -5.04
CA ALA A 91 -15.14 5.79 -4.18
C ALA A 91 -15.92 7.01 -4.70
N LYS A 92 -15.23 8.06 -5.19
CA LYS A 92 -15.88 9.23 -5.81
C LYS A 92 -16.65 8.84 -7.08
N LYS A 93 -16.02 8.09 -7.99
CA LYS A 93 -16.66 7.63 -9.24
C LYS A 93 -17.86 6.74 -8.98
N SER A 94 -17.74 5.81 -8.02
CA SER A 94 -18.85 4.94 -7.61
C SER A 94 -20.02 5.75 -7.03
N GLY A 95 -19.73 6.73 -6.17
CA GLY A 95 -20.76 7.64 -5.64
C GLY A 95 -21.43 8.49 -6.71
N GLN A 96 -20.67 8.97 -7.70
CA GLN A 96 -21.23 9.72 -8.84
C GLN A 96 -22.10 8.82 -9.71
N LEU A 97 -21.62 7.64 -10.10
CA LEU A 97 -22.40 6.65 -10.85
C LEU A 97 -23.70 6.28 -10.11
N GLY A 98 -23.65 6.13 -8.79
CA GLY A 98 -24.84 5.86 -7.98
C GLY A 98 -25.85 7.02 -7.94
N LYS A 99 -25.40 8.27 -8.11
CA LYS A 99 -26.30 9.44 -8.30
C LYS A 99 -26.87 9.44 -9.70
N ASP A 100 -26.03 9.31 -10.72
CA ASP A 100 -26.42 9.30 -12.13
C ASP A 100 -27.44 8.19 -12.42
N LEU A 101 -27.29 7.01 -11.80
CA LEU A 101 -28.25 5.89 -11.87
C LEU A 101 -29.65 6.24 -11.35
N LYS A 102 -29.77 7.10 -10.33
CA LYS A 102 -31.08 7.54 -9.82
C LYS A 102 -31.77 8.50 -10.77
N ASP A 103 -31.00 9.20 -11.58
CA ASP A 103 -31.47 10.16 -12.57
C ASP A 103 -31.72 9.52 -13.95
N ILE A 104 -31.42 8.22 -14.12
CA ILE A 104 -31.82 7.49 -15.33
C ILE A 104 -33.35 7.39 -15.31
N PRO A 105 -34.05 7.95 -16.33
CA PRO A 105 -35.48 7.81 -16.43
C PRO A 105 -35.81 6.32 -16.48
N THR A 106 -36.50 5.84 -15.45
CA THR A 106 -37.09 4.50 -15.49
C THR A 106 -38.03 4.49 -16.69
N PRO A 107 -37.96 3.50 -17.61
CA PRO A 107 -38.87 3.45 -18.74
C PRO A 107 -40.30 3.56 -18.21
N SER A 108 -40.95 4.70 -18.48
CA SER A 108 -42.32 4.98 -18.04
C SER A 108 -43.32 4.06 -18.74
N ASN A 109 -42.88 3.38 -19.79
CA ASN A 109 -43.56 2.24 -20.37
C ASN A 109 -43.22 1.01 -19.54
N LYS A 110 -44.16 0.56 -18.70
CA LYS A 110 -44.24 -0.86 -18.33
C LYS A 110 -44.02 -1.68 -19.61
N PRO A 111 -43.31 -2.82 -19.59
CA PRO A 111 -43.24 -3.70 -20.76
C PRO A 111 -44.68 -3.99 -21.20
N THR A 112 -45.11 -3.32 -22.26
CA THR A 112 -46.42 -3.57 -22.85
C THR A 112 -46.27 -4.88 -23.58
N THR A 113 -47.02 -5.89 -23.14
CA THR A 113 -47.17 -7.14 -23.89
C THR A 113 -47.40 -6.79 -25.36
N PRO A 114 -46.64 -7.36 -26.31
CA PRO A 114 -46.87 -7.13 -27.72
C PRO A 114 -48.35 -7.38 -28.02
N LYS A 115 -49.03 -6.40 -28.61
CA LYS A 115 -50.45 -6.55 -28.99
C LYS A 115 -50.63 -7.53 -30.16
N THR A 116 -49.56 -7.79 -30.89
CA THR A 116 -49.52 -8.74 -31.99
C THR A 116 -48.26 -9.60 -31.91
N ILE A 117 -48.41 -10.90 -32.14
CA ILE A 117 -47.30 -11.85 -32.32
C ILE A 117 -47.57 -12.60 -33.62
N ALA A 118 -46.61 -12.58 -34.55
CA ALA A 118 -46.71 -13.27 -35.85
C ALA A 118 -47.94 -12.90 -36.70
N GLY A 119 -48.51 -11.70 -36.52
CA GLY A 119 -49.65 -11.20 -37.31
C GLY A 119 -51.03 -11.50 -36.72
N GLY A 120 -51.12 -12.28 -35.63
CA GLY A 120 -52.34 -12.50 -34.86
C GLY A 120 -52.47 -11.56 -33.66
N ASP A 121 -53.71 -11.30 -33.22
CA ASP A 121 -54.01 -10.48 -32.05
C ASP A 121 -53.75 -11.27 -30.76
N VAL A 122 -53.07 -10.63 -29.79
CA VAL A 122 -52.74 -11.25 -28.50
C VAL A 122 -53.78 -10.85 -27.45
N HIS A 123 -54.48 -11.85 -26.91
CA HIS A 123 -55.44 -11.66 -25.83
C HIS A 123 -54.74 -11.47 -24.46
N PRO A 124 -55.41 -10.85 -23.48
CA PRO A 124 -54.82 -10.59 -22.16
C PRO A 124 -54.39 -11.84 -21.37
N ASP A 125 -54.90 -13.01 -21.74
CA ASP A 125 -54.55 -14.33 -21.19
C ASP A 125 -53.31 -14.98 -21.84
N GLY A 126 -52.70 -14.30 -22.82
CA GLY A 126 -51.52 -14.78 -23.53
C GLY A 126 -51.82 -15.70 -24.71
N THR A 127 -53.09 -15.91 -25.06
CA THR A 127 -53.48 -16.62 -26.28
C THR A 127 -53.36 -15.73 -27.52
N VAL A 128 -53.08 -16.33 -28.68
CA VAL A 128 -52.96 -15.63 -29.97
C VAL A 128 -54.06 -16.12 -30.91
N GLU A 129 -54.89 -15.20 -31.38
CA GLU A 129 -55.88 -15.44 -32.43
C GLU A 129 -55.26 -15.13 -33.79
N LEU A 130 -55.13 -16.14 -34.65
CA LEU A 130 -54.53 -16.04 -35.99
C LEU A 130 -55.58 -15.77 -37.06
#